data_AF-A0A536Z2T1-F1
#
_entry.id   AF-A0A536Z2T1-F1
#
_cell.length_a   1.000
_cell.length_b   1.000
_cell.length_c   1.000
_cell.angle_alpha   90.00
_cell.angle_beta   90.00
_cell.angle_gamma   90.00
#
_symmetry.space_group_name_H-M   'P 1'
#
loop_
_entity.id
_entity.type
_entity.pdbx_description
1 polymer ?
#
loop_
_entity_poly.entity_id
_entity_poly.type
_entity_poly.pdbx_seq_one_letter_code
_entity_poly.pdbx_strand_id
1 'polypeptide(L)'
;MWEALGIAIVLLVVALVLDGLRVREAAIRIARDACGQRGLQFLDYTVQGARTRLARDDEGHARLRRTFLFDFSDDGISRRAGSVVMLGSRLESLQLEPYRLS
;
A
#
# COMPACT_ATOMS: atom_id res chain seq x y z
N MET A 1 -28.49 -21.84 14.06
CA MET A 1 -27.14 -22.22 13.61
C MET A 1 -26.67 -21.38 12.42
N TRP A 2 -27.47 -21.18 11.37
CA TRP A 2 -27.12 -20.34 10.22
C TRP A 2 -26.93 -18.84 10.54
N GLU A 3 -27.67 -18.33 11.52
CA GLU A 3 -27.56 -16.91 11.93
C GLU A 3 -26.17 -16.58 12.48
N ALA A 4 -25.59 -17.47 13.28
CA ALA A 4 -24.22 -17.31 13.78
C ALA A 4 -23.18 -17.35 12.64
N LEU A 5 -23.41 -18.20 11.62
CA LEU A 5 -22.55 -18.26 10.43
C LEU A 5 -22.62 -16.95 9.64
N GLY A 6 -23.82 -16.41 9.44
CA GLY A 6 -24.03 -15.13 8.75
C GLY A 6 -23.32 -13.98 9.46
N ILE A 7 -23.45 -13.89 10.79
CA ILE A 7 -22.76 -12.90 11.60
C ILE A 7 -21.23 -13.07 11.47
N ALA A 8 -20.72 -14.29 11.57
CA ALA A 8 -19.29 -14.56 11.44
C ALA A 8 -18.73 -14.12 10.07
N ILE A 9 -19.46 -14.37 8.98
CA ILE A 9 -19.08 -13.93 7.62
C ILE A 9 -19.06 -12.41 7.53
N VAL A 10 -20.09 -11.73 8.04
CA VAL A 10 -20.14 -10.26 8.02
C VAL A 10 -18.97 -9.66 8.81
N LEU A 11 -18.70 -10.19 10.01
CA LEU A 11 -17.56 -9.75 10.82
C LEU A 11 -16.23 -9.98 10.11
N LEU A 12 -16.07 -11.12 9.44
CA LEU A 12 -14.87 -11.42 8.64
C LEU A 12 -14.71 -10.42 7.48
N VAL A 13 -15.78 -10.13 6.73
CA VAL A 13 -15.75 -9.17 5.62
C VAL A 13 -15.40 -7.77 6.14
N VAL A 14 -16.05 -7.32 7.21
CA VAL A 14 -15.77 -6.03 7.83
C VAL A 14 -14.31 -5.96 8.29
N ALA A 15 -13.80 -7.01 8.94
CA ALA A 15 -12.40 -7.07 9.36
C ALA A 15 -11.43 -6.97 8.17
N LEU A 16 -11.71 -7.68 7.07
CA LEU A 16 -10.88 -7.64 5.85
C LEU A 16 -10.91 -6.25 5.18
N VAL A 17 -12.06 -5.57 5.17
CA VAL A 17 -12.19 -4.20 4.64
C VAL A 17 -11.41 -3.21 5.51
N LEU A 18 -11.58 -3.28 6.84
CA LEU A 18 -10.86 -2.41 7.77
C LEU A 18 -9.35 -2.62 7.71
N ASP A 19 -8.88 -3.87 7.60
CA ASP A 19 -7.47 -4.18 7.38
C ASP A 19 -6.95 -3.56 6.07
N GLY A 20 -7.71 -3.71 4.98
CA GLY A 20 -7.39 -3.09 3.69
C GLY A 20 -7.25 -1.57 3.76
N LEU A 21 -8.17 -0.89 4.45
CA LEU A 21 -8.12 0.57 4.65
C LEU A 21 -6.90 0.99 5.46
N ARG A 22 -6.62 0.31 6.59
CA ARG A 22 -5.46 0.59 7.44
C ARG A 22 -4.14 0.44 6.69
N VAL A 23 -4.00 -0.62 5.90
CA VAL A 23 -2.79 -0.86 5.11
C VAL A 23 -2.65 0.17 4.00
N ARG A 24 -3.75 0.59 3.36
CA ARG A 24 -3.74 1.65 2.35
C ARG A 24 -3.29 2.99 2.95
N GLU A 25 -3.80 3.37 4.12
CA GLU A 25 -3.36 4.58 4.82
C GLU A 25 -1.87 4.52 5.19
N ALA A 26 -1.38 3.37 5.65
CA ALA A 26 0.04 3.18 5.91
C ALA A 26 0.87 3.34 4.63
N ALA A 27 0.43 2.77 3.51
CA ALA A 27 1.11 2.93 2.22
C ALA A 27 1.15 4.40 1.75
N ILE A 28 0.08 5.16 1.95
CA ILE A 28 0.05 6.61 1.66
C ILE A 28 1.07 7.37 2.50
N ARG A 29 1.13 7.10 3.81
CA ARG A 29 2.11 7.73 4.70
C ARG A 29 3.54 7.41 4.26
N ILE A 30 3.83 6.14 4.00
CA ILE A 30 5.16 5.69 3.54
C ILE A 30 5.55 6.35 2.22
N ALA A 31 4.64 6.40 1.23
CA ALA A 31 4.91 7.02 -0.07
C ALA A 31 5.17 8.53 0.08
N ARG A 32 4.34 9.23 0.87
CA ARG A 32 4.50 10.66 1.16
C ARG A 32 5.83 10.95 1.86
N ASP A 33 6.15 10.19 2.91
CA ASP A 33 7.39 10.37 3.68
C ASP A 33 8.61 10.11 2.81
N ALA A 34 8.56 9.09 1.95
CA ALA A 34 9.64 8.77 1.04
C ALA A 34 9.88 9.84 -0.03
N CYS A 35 8.81 10.45 -0.56
CA CYS A 35 8.91 11.58 -1.47
C CYS A 35 9.47 12.82 -0.76
N GLY A 36 8.93 13.15 0.42
CA GLY A 36 9.37 14.31 1.20
C GLY A 36 10.84 14.26 1.60
N GLN A 37 11.33 13.09 2.02
CA GLN A 37 12.75 12.88 2.34
C GLN A 37 13.69 13.04 1.15
N ARG A 38 13.18 12.94 -0.08
CA ARG A 38 13.95 13.04 -1.33
C ARG A 38 13.71 14.36 -2.08
N GLY A 39 12.95 15.29 -1.51
CA GLY A 39 12.57 16.53 -2.17
C GLY A 39 11.61 16.33 -3.36
N LEU A 40 10.99 15.16 -3.47
CA LEU A 40 10.04 14.84 -4.53
C LEU A 40 8.64 15.31 -4.15
N GLN A 41 7.87 15.75 -5.14
CA GLN A 41 6.47 16.08 -4.97
C GLN A 41 5.62 14.80 -5.05
N PHE A 42 4.91 14.46 -3.97
CA PHE A 42 3.95 13.36 -3.96
C PHE A 42 2.65 13.80 -4.64
N LEU A 43 2.33 13.20 -5.79
CA LEU A 43 1.16 13.57 -6.59
C LEU A 43 -0.09 12.86 -6.09
N ASP A 44 -1.25 13.47 -6.33
CA ASP A 44 -2.60 13.02 -5.94
C ASP A 44 -2.82 12.77 -4.44
N TYR A 45 -1.79 12.94 -3.60
CA TYR A 45 -1.81 12.70 -2.15
C TYR A 45 -2.37 11.33 -1.76
N THR A 46 -2.25 10.35 -2.64
CA THR A 46 -2.92 9.06 -2.49
C THR A 46 -2.16 7.97 -3.21
N VAL A 47 -2.53 6.73 -2.90
CA VAL A 47 -2.05 5.55 -3.64
C VAL A 47 -3.21 4.92 -4.40
N GLN A 48 -2.91 4.41 -5.58
CA GLN A 48 -3.83 3.84 -6.56
C GLN A 48 -3.70 2.32 -6.60
N GLY A 49 -4.86 1.67 -6.74
CA GLY A 49 -4.97 0.21 -6.86
C GLY A 49 -4.48 -0.55 -5.62
N ALA A 50 -4.81 -1.84 -5.56
CA ALA A 50 -4.22 -2.76 -4.60
C ALA A 50 -4.18 -4.15 -5.22
N ARG A 51 -3.05 -4.54 -5.79
CA ARG A 51 -2.87 -5.93 -6.22
C ARG A 51 -2.65 -6.77 -4.97
N THR A 52 -3.69 -7.48 -4.54
CA THR A 52 -3.66 -8.30 -3.32
C THR A 52 -3.36 -9.77 -3.67
N ARG A 53 -2.36 -10.36 -3.03
CA ARG A 53 -1.99 -11.78 -3.17
C ARG A 53 -1.70 -12.39 -1.81
N LEU A 54 -1.93 -13.69 -1.66
CA LEU A 54 -1.43 -14.41 -0.50
C LEU A 54 0.05 -14.71 -0.71
N ALA A 55 0.89 -14.38 0.27
CA ALA A 55 2.31 -14.69 0.30
C ALA A 55 2.67 -15.24 1.69
N ARG A 56 3.85 -15.84 1.82
CA ARG A 56 4.38 -16.25 3.13
C ARG A 56 5.41 -15.21 3.59
N ASP A 57 5.37 -14.87 4.87
CA ASP A 57 6.45 -14.10 5.49
C ASP A 57 7.65 -15.00 5.80
N ASP A 58 8.73 -14.41 6.32
CA ASP A 58 9.99 -15.11 6.63
C ASP A 58 9.81 -16.16 7.74
N GLU A 59 8.73 -16.06 8.53
CA GLU A 59 8.34 -17.05 9.54
C GLU A 59 7.44 -18.16 8.96
N GLY A 60 7.09 -18.08 7.67
CA GLY A 60 6.25 -19.05 6.97
C GLY A 60 4.75 -18.83 7.12
N HIS A 61 4.31 -17.77 7.80
CA HIS A 61 2.90 -17.47 7.98
C HIS A 61 2.29 -16.85 6.73
N ALA A 62 1.06 -17.24 6.41
CA ALA A 62 0.32 -16.68 5.28
C ALA A 62 -0.12 -15.24 5.58
N ARG A 63 0.32 -14.29 4.76
CA ARG A 63 0.03 -12.85 4.85
C ARG A 63 -0.48 -12.32 3.52
N LEU A 64 -1.29 -11.27 3.59
CA LEU A 64 -1.75 -10.57 2.40
C LEU A 64 -0.67 -9.59 1.94
N ARG A 65 -0.09 -9.86 0.77
CA ARG A 65 0.82 -8.97 0.06
C ARG A 65 0.00 -8.02 -0.82
N ARG A 66 0.18 -6.71 -0.64
CA ARG A 66 -0.58 -5.67 -1.33
C ARG A 66 0.37 -4.68 -2.00
N THR A 67 0.29 -4.59 -3.32
CA THR A 67 1.05 -3.61 -4.10
C THR A 67 0.16 -2.43 -4.45
N PHE A 68 0.60 -1.24 -4.07
CA PHE A 68 -0.01 0.05 -4.38
C PHE A 68 0.91 0.82 -5.33
N LEU A 69 0.32 1.55 -6.27
CA LEU A 69 1.03 2.46 -7.16
C LEU A 69 0.78 3.91 -6.73
N PHE A 70 1.70 4.80 -7.00
CA PHE A 70 1.50 6.23 -6.79
C PHE A 70 2.31 7.01 -7.80
N ASP A 71 2.03 8.29 -7.90
CA ASP A 71 2.77 9.16 -8.79
C ASP A 71 3.53 10.22 -8.00
N PHE A 72 4.68 10.62 -8.53
CA PHE A 72 5.51 11.67 -7.97
C PHE A 72 6.14 12.52 -9.08
N SER A 73 6.73 13.64 -8.70
CA SER A 73 7.47 14.51 -9.61
C SER A 73 8.77 15.00 -8.97
N ASP A 74 9.84 15.06 -9.76
CA ASP A 74 11.16 15.60 -9.38
C ASP A 74 11.30 17.10 -9.72
N ASP A 75 10.60 17.59 -10.74
CA ASP A 75 10.66 18.97 -11.23
C ASP A 75 9.32 19.72 -11.13
N GLY A 76 8.27 19.07 -10.63
CA GLY A 76 6.90 19.61 -10.55
C GLY A 76 6.11 19.55 -11.86
N ILE A 77 6.69 18.99 -12.94
CA ILE A 77 6.07 18.91 -14.27
C ILE A 77 6.00 17.45 -14.72
N SER A 78 7.11 16.74 -14.61
CA SER A 78 7.28 15.35 -15.01
C SER A 78 6.60 14.44 -13.99
N ARG A 79 5.61 13.67 -14.45
CA ARG A 79 4.95 12.64 -13.65
C ARG A 79 5.69 11.32 -13.80
N ARG A 80 6.03 10.71 -12.67
CA ARG A 80 6.76 9.44 -12.57
C ARG A 80 6.02 8.51 -11.64
N ALA A 81 6.12 7.21 -11.87
CA ALA A 81 5.45 6.21 -11.06
C ALA A 81 6.36 5.69 -9.93
N GLY A 82 5.76 5.51 -8.77
CA GLY A 82 6.31 4.77 -7.64
C GLY A 82 5.41 3.62 -7.25
N SER A 83 5.95 2.68 -6.48
CA SER A 83 5.18 1.58 -5.92
C SER A 83 5.55 1.30 -4.47
N VAL A 84 4.55 0.98 -3.66
CA VAL A 84 4.70 0.51 -2.28
C VAL A 84 4.16 -0.90 -2.21
N VAL A 85 4.97 -1.84 -1.75
CA VAL A 85 4.54 -3.22 -1.49
C VAL A 85 4.49 -3.44 0.01
N MET A 86 3.31 -3.81 0.50
CA MET A 86 3.06 -4.13 1.91
C MET A 86 2.87 -5.64 2.05
N LEU A 87 3.46 -6.25 3.07
CA LEU A 87 3.20 -7.63 3.47
C LEU A 87 2.51 -7.62 4.84
N GLY A 88 1.23 -8.00 4.86
CA GLY A 88 0.36 -7.71 6.01
C GLY A 88 0.26 -6.21 6.25
N SER A 89 0.74 -5.75 7.40
CA SER A 89 0.79 -4.35 7.81
C SER A 89 2.20 -3.74 7.77
N ARG A 90 3.20 -4.46 7.26
CA ARG A 90 4.60 -4.02 7.20
C ARG A 90 5.00 -3.63 5.79
N LEU A 91 5.90 -2.65 5.69
CA LEU A 91 6.54 -2.32 4.41
C LEU A 91 7.46 -3.47 4.01
N GLU A 92 7.25 -4.01 2.82
CA GLU A 92 8.10 -5.04 2.23
C GLU A 92 9.07 -4.41 1.23
N SER A 93 8.58 -3.52 0.36
CA SER A 93 9.46 -2.76 -0.55
C SER A 93 8.83 -1.44 -0.97
N LEU A 94 9.69 -0.48 -1.30
CA LEU A 94 9.33 0.79 -1.90
C LEU A 94 10.21 0.99 -3.13
N GLN A 95 9.60 1.29 -4.27
CA GLN A 95 10.31 1.53 -5.52
C GLN A 95 9.86 2.87 -6.12
N LEU A 96 10.81 3.60 -6.67
CA LEU A 96 10.60 4.85 -7.39
C LEU A 96 11.22 4.68 -8.78
N GLU A 97 10.54 5.15 -9.82
CA GLU A 97 11.16 5.24 -11.13
C GLU A 97 12.43 6.12 -11.09
N PRO A 98 13.46 5.82 -11.90
CA PRO A 98 14.71 6.57 -11.89
C PRO A 98 14.49 8.05 -12.23
N TYR A 99 14.85 8.96 -11.34
CA TYR A 99 14.70 10.40 -11.51
C TYR A 99 16.05 11.13 -11.51
N ARG A 100 16.08 12.36 -12.04
CA ARG A 100 17.31 13.16 -12.02
C ARG A 100 17.39 13.89 -10.68
N LEU A 101 18.52 13.74 -9.99
CA LEU A 101 18.88 14.61 -8.87
C LEU A 101 19.38 15.92 -9.48
N SER A 102 18.53 16.94 -9.54
CA SER A 102 18.94 18.29 -9.95
C SER A 102 19.72 19.02 -8.86
#